data_AF-A0A3N7ARI1-F1
#
_entry.id   AF-A0A3N7ARI1-F1
#
_cell.length_a   1.000
_cell.length_b   1.000
_cell.length_c   1.000
_cell.angle_alpha   90.00
_cell.angle_beta   90.00
_cell.angle_gamma   90.00
#
_symmetry.space_group_name_H-M   'P 1'
#
loop_
_entity.id
_entity.type
_entity.pdbx_description
1 polymer ?
#
loop_
_entity_poly.entity_id
_entity_poly.type
_entity_poly.pdbx_seq_one_letter_code
_entity_poly.pdbx_strand_id
1 'polypeptide(L)'
;MEKQNTGTPLEYSDSKYFVYFEVYPSEISKLKKIIQQIEGENTFMLEQEFGITCKINNQAIPEIVRELSAHNIAVYGVLSSSLLERSKNYSIDHLS
;
A
#
# COMPACT_ATOMS: atom_id res chain seq x y z
N MET A 1 -5.62 24.58 -15.41
CA MET A 1 -4.78 23.42 -15.08
C MET A 1 -5.61 22.49 -14.22
N GLU A 2 -6.01 21.33 -14.75
CA GLU A 2 -6.52 20.27 -13.88
C GLU A 2 -5.43 19.92 -12.86
N LYS A 3 -5.76 19.97 -11.57
CA LYS A 3 -4.88 19.40 -10.56
C LYS A 3 -4.80 17.91 -10.87
N GLN A 4 -3.62 17.44 -11.26
CA GLN A 4 -3.38 16.01 -11.35
C GLN A 4 -3.52 15.45 -9.93
N ASN A 5 -4.61 14.70 -9.70
CA ASN A 5 -4.89 14.06 -8.42
C ASN A 5 -3.96 12.86 -8.14
N THR A 6 -2.92 12.67 -8.95
CA THR A 6 -1.96 11.58 -8.86
C THR A 6 -1.33 11.47 -7.48
N GLY A 7 -1.32 10.27 -6.91
CA GLY A 7 -0.83 9.97 -5.56
C GLY A 7 -1.69 10.54 -4.44
N THR A 8 -2.87 11.10 -4.71
CA THR A 8 -3.78 11.62 -3.68
C THR A 8 -4.92 10.65 -3.39
N PRO A 9 -5.61 10.77 -2.23
CA PRO A 9 -6.83 10.01 -1.98
C PRO A 9 -7.95 10.28 -3.00
N LEU A 10 -7.87 11.36 -3.77
CA LEU A 10 -8.80 11.70 -4.86
C LEU A 10 -8.40 11.06 -6.20
N GLU A 11 -7.33 10.26 -6.22
CA GLU A 11 -6.96 9.50 -7.41
C GLU A 11 -7.85 8.26 -7.56
N TYR A 12 -8.89 8.39 -8.38
CA TYR A 12 -9.75 7.27 -8.79
C TYR A 12 -9.35 6.68 -10.15
N SER A 13 -8.09 6.82 -10.53
CA SER A 13 -7.56 6.28 -11.80
C SER A 13 -7.27 4.78 -11.68
N ASP A 14 -7.15 4.11 -12.83
CA ASP A 14 -6.66 2.73 -12.93
C ASP A 14 -5.13 2.61 -12.75
N SER A 15 -4.46 3.69 -12.37
CA SER A 15 -3.01 3.69 -12.11
C SER A 15 -2.67 2.77 -10.95
N LYS A 16 -1.62 1.96 -11.15
CA LYS A 16 -1.08 1.07 -10.12
C LYS A 16 0.27 1.55 -9.61
N TYR A 17 0.46 1.41 -8.30
CA TYR A 17 1.63 1.86 -7.56
C TYR A 17 2.28 0.70 -6.83
N PHE A 18 3.58 0.81 -6.59
CA PHE A 18 4.25 -0.10 -5.67
C PHE A 18 3.95 0.30 -4.24
N VAL A 19 3.42 -0.66 -3.48
CA VAL A 19 3.05 -0.51 -2.07
C VAL A 19 3.64 -1.67 -1.29
N TYR A 20 4.37 -1.34 -0.23
CA TYR A 20 4.87 -2.31 0.75
C TYR A 20 3.93 -2.33 1.96
N PHE A 21 3.47 -3.54 2.30
CA PHE A 21 2.71 -3.81 3.52
C PHE A 21 3.58 -4.61 4.48
N GLU A 22 3.78 -4.05 5.67
CA GLU A 22 4.56 -4.67 6.74
C GLU A 22 3.64 -5.31 7.78
N VAL A 23 3.83 -6.61 8.01
CA VAL A 23 3.08 -7.45 8.95
C VAL A 23 4.04 -8.38 9.69
N TYR A 24 3.56 -9.05 10.74
CA TYR A 24 4.39 -10.05 11.42
C TYR A 24 4.67 -11.23 10.46
N PRO A 25 5.88 -11.85 10.48
CA PRO A 25 6.26 -12.87 9.49
C PRO A 25 5.30 -14.05 9.34
N SER A 26 4.63 -14.48 10.43
CA SER A 26 3.63 -15.57 10.35
C SER A 26 2.39 -15.22 9.52
N GLU A 27 2.12 -13.93 9.29
CA GLU A 27 0.92 -13.44 8.62
C GLU A 27 1.13 -13.18 7.11
N ILE A 28 2.36 -13.29 6.61
CA ILE A 28 2.71 -13.01 5.20
C ILE A 28 1.86 -13.84 4.23
N SER A 29 1.65 -15.13 4.53
CA SER A 29 0.81 -16.01 3.70
C SER A 29 -0.65 -15.55 3.64
N LYS A 30 -1.16 -14.94 4.71
CA LYS A 30 -2.53 -14.43 4.78
C LYS A 30 -2.65 -13.07 4.09
N LEU A 31 -1.66 -12.20 4.27
CA LEU A 31 -1.52 -10.96 3.50
C LEU A 31 -1.54 -11.24 1.98
N LYS A 32 -0.77 -12.23 1.52
CA LYS A 32 -0.75 -12.63 0.10
C LYS A 32 -2.14 -12.99 -0.42
N LYS A 33 -2.88 -13.82 0.31
CA LYS A 33 -4.25 -14.23 -0.05
C LYS A 33 -5.20 -13.03 -0.12
N ILE A 34 -5.14 -12.12 0.85
CA ILE A 34 -5.96 -10.90 0.88
C ILE A 34 -5.66 -10.03 -0.34
N ILE A 35 -4.38 -9.82 -0.67
CA ILE A 35 -3.98 -9.05 -1.86
C ILE A 35 -4.55 -9.70 -3.13
N GLN A 36 -4.41 -11.02 -3.29
CA GLN A 36 -4.93 -11.74 -4.46
C GLN A 36 -6.46 -11.71 -4.56
N GLN A 37 -7.18 -11.75 -3.44
CA GLN A 37 -8.64 -11.66 -3.41
C GLN A 37 -9.13 -10.27 -3.86
N ILE A 38 -8.41 -9.21 -3.51
CA ILE A 38 -8.81 -7.82 -3.80
C ILE A 38 -8.35 -7.38 -5.19
N GLU A 39 -7.11 -7.70 -5.59
CA GLU A 39 -6.50 -7.20 -6.83
C GLU A 39 -6.40 -8.25 -7.95
N GLY A 40 -6.65 -9.51 -7.61
CA GLY A 40 -6.61 -10.65 -8.53
C GLY A 40 -5.35 -11.51 -8.40
N GLU A 41 -5.47 -12.76 -8.82
CA GLU A 41 -4.41 -13.79 -8.71
C GLU A 41 -3.11 -13.42 -9.43
N ASN A 42 -3.20 -12.63 -10.51
CA ASN A 42 -2.06 -12.21 -11.34
C ASN A 42 -1.36 -10.94 -10.83
N THR A 43 -1.69 -10.47 -9.63
CA THR A 43 -1.06 -9.29 -9.03
C THR A 43 0.41 -9.54 -8.80
N PHE A 44 1.26 -8.62 -9.28
CA PHE A 44 2.70 -8.68 -9.01
C PHE A 44 2.94 -8.51 -7.51
N MET A 45 3.68 -9.44 -6.92
CA MET A 45 4.03 -9.48 -5.50
C MET A 45 5.48 -9.92 -5.33
N LEU A 46 6.20 -9.22 -4.46
CA LEU A 46 7.53 -9.56 -3.99
C LEU A 46 7.47 -9.73 -2.47
N GLU A 47 7.65 -10.97 -2.03
CA GLU A 47 7.70 -11.32 -0.61
C GLU A 47 9.05 -10.93 0.00
N GLN A 48 9.03 -10.44 1.23
CA GLN A 48 10.18 -9.99 2.01
C GLN A 48 10.03 -10.48 3.46
N GLU A 49 11.08 -10.38 4.27
CA GLU A 49 11.12 -10.93 5.65
C GLU A 49 9.92 -10.51 6.53
N PHE A 50 9.45 -9.27 6.38
CA PHE A 50 8.39 -8.69 7.21
C PHE A 50 7.17 -8.23 6.41
N GLY A 51 6.98 -8.70 5.17
CA GLY A 51 5.89 -8.16 4.38
C GLY A 51 5.93 -8.50 2.90
N ILE A 52 5.09 -7.79 2.15
CA ILE A 52 4.95 -7.94 0.70
C ILE A 52 4.95 -6.56 0.05
N THR A 53 5.79 -6.40 -0.97
CA THR A 53 5.66 -5.31 -1.95
C THR A 53 4.79 -5.78 -3.11
N CYS A 54 3.72 -5.05 -3.44
CA CYS A 54 2.82 -5.38 -4.54
C CYS A 54 2.51 -4.17 -5.43
N LYS A 55 2.07 -4.44 -6.67
CA LYS A 55 1.67 -3.39 -7.62
C LYS A 55 0.13 -3.33 -7.72
N ILE A 56 -0.47 -2.34 -7.06
CA ILE A 56 -1.93 -2.27 -6.82
C ILE A 56 -2.51 -0.87 -7.03
N ASN A 57 -3.83 -0.77 -7.16
CA ASN A 57 -4.52 0.52 -7.20
C ASN A 57 -4.52 1.19 -5.82
N ASN A 58 -4.49 2.52 -5.78
CA ASN A 58 -4.46 3.27 -4.50
C ASN A 58 -5.68 2.96 -3.61
N GLN A 59 -6.83 2.65 -4.23
CA GLN A 59 -8.07 2.28 -3.55
C GLN A 59 -8.02 0.90 -2.88
N ALA A 60 -7.18 -0.01 -3.35
CA ALA A 60 -7.04 -1.32 -2.72
C ALA A 60 -6.24 -1.25 -1.42
N ILE A 61 -5.42 -0.21 -1.22
CA ILE A 61 -4.64 -0.02 0.01
C ILE A 61 -5.56 0.00 1.25
N PRO A 62 -6.56 0.88 1.36
CA PRO A 62 -7.45 0.88 2.52
C PRO A 62 -8.26 -0.42 2.65
N GLU A 63 -8.62 -1.06 1.53
CA GLU A 63 -9.38 -2.32 1.56
C GLU A 63 -8.54 -3.49 2.10
N ILE A 64 -7.27 -3.59 1.69
CA ILE A 64 -6.31 -4.57 2.22
C ILE A 64 -6.10 -4.34 3.71
N VAL A 65 -5.90 -3.08 4.14
CA VAL A 65 -5.71 -2.74 5.56
C VAL A 65 -6.96 -3.09 6.38
N ARG A 66 -8.16 -2.81 5.84
CA ARG A 66 -9.44 -3.16 6.46
C ARG A 66 -9.55 -4.67 6.66
N GLU A 67 -9.22 -5.46 5.64
CA GLU A 67 -9.33 -6.92 5.70
C GLU A 67 -8.30 -7.55 6.66
N LEU A 68 -7.06 -7.05 6.67
CA LEU A 68 -6.05 -7.44 7.66
C LEU A 68 -6.55 -7.15 9.08
N SER A 69 -7.12 -5.98 9.31
CA SER A 69 -7.67 -5.57 10.61
C SER A 69 -8.86 -6.43 11.02
N ALA A 70 -9.77 -6.77 10.09
CA ALA A 70 -10.90 -7.67 10.34
C ALA A 70 -10.44 -9.07 10.76
N HIS A 71 -9.25 -9.47 10.32
CA HIS A 71 -8.60 -10.72 10.70
C HIS A 71 -7.70 -10.62 11.93
N ASN A 72 -7.72 -9.49 12.64
CA ASN A 72 -6.87 -9.20 13.80
C ASN A 72 -5.35 -9.31 13.49
N ILE A 73 -4.96 -8.93 12.28
CA ILE A 73 -3.55 -8.86 11.86
C ILE A 73 -3.07 -7.43 12.03
N ALA A 74 -1.99 -7.25 12.80
CA ALA A 74 -1.35 -5.94 12.97
C ALA A 74 -0.63 -5.53 11.68
N VAL A 75 -0.83 -4.29 11.26
CA VAL A 75 -0.11 -3.65 10.15
C VAL A 75 0.88 -2.65 10.74
N TYR A 76 2.17 -2.94 10.60
CA TYR A 76 3.25 -2.11 11.17
C TYR A 76 3.61 -0.93 10.25
N GLY A 77 3.38 -1.08 8.95
CA GLY A 77 3.74 -0.09 7.95
C GLY A 77 3.00 -0.29 6.65
N VAL A 78 2.63 0.83 6.02
CA VAL A 78 2.12 0.87 4.65
C VAL A 78 2.87 1.98 3.93
N LEU A 79 3.77 1.59 3.03
CA LEU A 79 4.65 2.51 2.32
C LEU A 79 4.35 2.43 0.83
N SER A 80 3.78 3.49 0.25
CA SER A 80 3.67 3.61 -1.20
C SER A 80 4.76 4.51 -1.75
N SER A 81 5.26 4.20 -2.95
CA SER A 81 6.26 5.04 -3.62
C SER A 81 5.78 6.50 -3.78
N SER A 82 4.50 6.69 -4.10
CA SER A 82 3.88 8.02 -4.24
C SER A 82 3.81 8.78 -2.91
N LEU A 83 3.54 8.10 -1.79
CA LEU A 83 3.55 8.72 -0.47
C LEU A 83 4.96 9.10 -0.02
N LEU A 84 5.96 8.25 -0.32
CA LEU A 84 7.37 8.53 -0.03
C LEU A 84 7.92 9.69 -0.85
N GLU A 85 7.55 9.79 -2.14
CA GLU A 85 7.90 10.94 -2.97
C GLU A 85 7.25 12.22 -2.45
N ARG A 86 5.98 12.15 -2.04
CA ARG A 86 5.29 13.30 -1.46
C ARG A 86 5.91 13.72 -0.13
N SER A 87 6.24 12.79 0.76
CA SER A 87 6.82 13.14 2.07
C SER A 87 8.18 13.81 1.96
N LYS A 88 9.01 13.44 0.97
CA LYS A 88 10.26 14.16 0.65
C LYS A 88 10.02 15.64 0.31
N ASN A 89 8.90 15.95 -0.33
CA ASN A 89 8.50 17.32 -0.65
C ASN A 89 7.91 18.09 0.55
N TYR A 90 7.66 17.42 1.67
CA TYR A 90 7.21 17.99 2.94
C TYR A 90 8.24 17.76 4.07
N SER A 91 9.53 17.64 3.72
CA SER A 91 10.62 17.41 4.68
C SER A 91 10.53 18.35 5.89
N ILE A 92 10.75 17.77 7.08
CA ILE A 92 10.60 18.42 8.40
C ILE A 92 11.60 19.58 8.61
N ASP A 93 12.54 19.79 7.69
CA ASP A 93 13.45 20.95 7.68
C ASP A 93 12.72 22.31 7.64
N HIS A 94 11.42 22.34 7.30
CA HIS A 94 10.57 23.54 7.35
C HIS A 94 9.79 23.72 8.67
N LEU A 95 10.02 22.86 9.67
CA LEU A 95 9.43 22.96 11.01
C LEU A 95 10.39 23.57 12.04
N SER A 96 11.50 24.18 11.60
CA SER A 96 12.44 24.94 12.43
C SER A 96 12.11 26.42 12.46
#